data_AF-A0A953V1Z2-F1
#
_entry.id   AF-A0A953V1Z2-F1
#
_cell.length_a   1.000
_cell.length_b   1.000
_cell.length_c   1.000
_cell.angle_alpha   90.00
_cell.angle_beta   90.00
_cell.angle_gamma   90.00
#
_symmetry.space_group_name_H-M   'P 1'
#
loop_
_entity.id
_entity.type
_entity.pdbx_description
1 polymer ?
#
loop_
_entity_poly.entity_id
_entity_poly.type
_entity_poly.pdbx_seq_one_letter_code
_entity_poly.pdbx_strand_id
1 'polypeptide(L)'
;EKMSKSRGNVVRPRPIVNVLGIEALRYYLLREIVFGQDGSFSYDALVGRYNSDLANGLGNLASRTLTMIDRYFCGEIPKLAVARGAEGYAPGTADFASVALTNITQLYDRFSFSLALERIWEVLAEIDKYLTVEKPWTLAEQPENRERLAKVLYTAAEGLRIITALAHPVLPKSTEKIWRQLGQTEPLSRIQLDQLAWGQLKPGTKIGKPEGIFPRVEKSEVIERIEAMEQEENKAAEALAAAPAAATPAVAAPAKIGIEDFTKVEMRVGQVKSAERVAGADRLLQLQVDIGGEVRQIVAGIALAYKAEDLIGRKVVVVTNLQPRKLRGVESNGMIVAASAGPDGAPVLAGFLEDVPVGARLK
;
A
#
# COMPACT_ATOMS: atom_id res chain seq x y z
N GLU A 1 -2.18 26.98 -6.63
CA GLU A 1 -0.72 27.26 -6.70
C GLU A 1 0.03 25.97 -7.00
N LYS A 2 1.25 26.04 -7.57
CA LYS A 2 2.08 24.85 -7.79
C LYS A 2 2.75 24.41 -6.49
N MET A 3 2.77 23.11 -6.21
CA MET A 3 3.49 22.55 -5.07
C MET A 3 4.99 22.83 -5.20
N SER A 4 5.60 23.37 -4.14
CA SER A 4 7.03 23.67 -4.08
C SER A 4 7.56 23.53 -2.67
N LYS A 5 8.68 22.79 -2.54
CA LYS A 5 9.43 22.66 -1.27
C LYS A 5 9.90 24.02 -0.75
N SER A 6 10.34 24.91 -1.64
CA SER A 6 10.81 26.25 -1.25
C SER A 6 9.71 27.19 -0.78
N ARG A 7 8.44 26.92 -1.16
CA ARG A 7 7.28 27.72 -0.77
C ARG A 7 6.52 27.14 0.43
N GLY A 8 6.96 26.00 0.97
CA GLY A 8 6.32 25.34 2.10
C GLY A 8 4.93 24.75 1.82
N ASN A 9 4.44 24.78 0.57
CA ASN A 9 3.10 24.32 0.19
C ASN A 9 3.10 22.89 -0.40
N VAL A 10 4.03 22.05 0.05
CA VAL A 10 4.12 20.65 -0.37
C VAL A 10 3.08 19.84 0.39
N VAL A 11 2.36 18.99 -0.34
CA VAL A 11 1.48 17.98 0.23
C VAL A 11 2.19 16.64 0.16
N ARG A 12 2.47 16.02 1.31
CA ARG A 12 3.08 14.69 1.39
C ARG A 12 2.00 13.64 1.57
N PRO A 13 2.15 12.46 0.95
CA PRO A 13 1.19 11.38 1.14
C PRO A 13 1.11 10.86 2.58
N ARG A 14 2.22 10.90 3.33
CA ARG A 14 2.35 10.22 4.63
C ARG A 14 1.39 10.75 5.70
N PRO A 15 1.27 12.08 5.94
CA PRO A 15 0.26 12.63 6.84
C PRO A 15 -1.17 12.19 6.49
N ILE A 16 -1.54 12.27 5.22
CA ILE A 16 -2.87 11.84 4.73
C ILE A 16 -3.10 10.36 5.00
N VAL A 17 -2.14 9.51 4.64
CA VAL A 17 -2.24 8.05 4.80
C VAL A 17 -2.37 7.65 6.27
N ASN A 18 -1.70 8.36 7.17
CA ASN A 18 -1.76 8.08 8.61
C ASN A 18 -3.12 8.45 9.23
N VAL A 19 -3.80 9.48 8.69
CA VAL A 19 -5.08 9.96 9.24
C VAL A 19 -6.29 9.32 8.56
N LEU A 20 -6.29 9.25 7.23
CA LEU A 20 -7.43 8.77 6.41
C LEU A 20 -7.21 7.39 5.77
N GLY A 21 -5.96 6.90 5.76
CA GLY A 21 -5.60 5.66 5.08
C GLY A 21 -5.24 5.86 3.60
N ILE A 22 -4.46 4.90 3.08
CA ILE A 22 -3.96 4.94 1.69
C ILE A 22 -5.08 4.87 0.64
N GLU A 23 -6.17 4.17 0.94
CA GLU A 23 -7.25 3.97 -0.03
C GLU A 23 -8.10 5.24 -0.22
N ALA A 24 -8.24 6.07 0.82
CA ALA A 24 -8.87 7.38 0.70
C ALA A 24 -8.09 8.27 -0.27
N LEU A 25 -6.76 8.29 -0.16
CA LEU A 25 -5.90 9.03 -1.07
C LEU A 25 -5.93 8.48 -2.50
N ARG A 26 -5.85 7.15 -2.67
CA ARG A 26 -5.96 6.50 -3.99
C ARG A 26 -7.27 6.85 -4.68
N TYR A 27 -8.39 6.72 -3.96
CA TYR A 27 -9.71 7.03 -4.49
C TYR A 27 -9.80 8.50 -4.89
N TYR A 28 -9.43 9.42 -4.00
CA TYR A 28 -9.50 10.85 -4.30
C TYR A 28 -8.69 11.22 -5.54
N LEU A 29 -7.43 10.78 -5.63
CA LEU A 29 -6.57 11.09 -6.78
C LEU A 29 -7.17 10.56 -8.09
N LEU A 30 -7.69 9.34 -8.09
CA LEU A 30 -8.26 8.73 -9.31
C LEU A 30 -9.67 9.23 -9.65
N ARG A 31 -10.42 9.72 -8.66
CA ARG A 31 -11.79 10.23 -8.83
C ARG A 31 -11.83 11.70 -9.23
N GLU A 32 -10.97 12.52 -8.62
CA GLU A 32 -10.99 13.98 -8.75
C GLU A 32 -10.06 14.48 -9.88
N ILE A 33 -8.93 13.80 -10.10
CA ILE A 33 -7.94 14.23 -11.08
C ILE A 33 -8.15 13.45 -12.38
N VAL A 34 -8.49 14.18 -13.45
CA VAL A 34 -8.60 13.61 -14.80
C VAL A 34 -7.22 13.24 -15.31
N PHE A 35 -7.05 12.00 -15.75
CA PHE A 35 -5.78 11.51 -16.26
C PHE A 35 -5.30 12.34 -17.46
N GLY A 36 -4.05 12.77 -17.43
CA GLY A 36 -3.45 13.62 -18.47
C GLY A 36 -3.74 15.13 -18.34
N GLN A 37 -4.49 15.56 -17.31
CA GLN A 37 -4.73 16.96 -17.01
C GLN A 37 -4.14 17.36 -15.65
N ASP A 38 -3.84 18.64 -15.49
CA ASP A 38 -3.44 19.19 -14.20
C ASP A 38 -4.63 19.20 -13.24
N GLY A 39 -4.47 18.53 -12.08
CA GLY A 39 -5.47 18.50 -11.01
C GLY A 39 -5.16 19.48 -9.89
N SER A 40 -6.20 20.05 -9.29
CA SER A 40 -6.07 20.83 -8.05
C SER A 40 -6.32 19.93 -6.84
N PHE A 41 -5.45 20.00 -5.84
CA PHE A 41 -5.60 19.25 -4.59
C PHE A 41 -6.03 20.18 -3.45
N SER A 42 -7.00 19.74 -2.63
CA SER A 42 -7.29 20.37 -1.33
C SER A 42 -7.71 19.33 -0.29
N TYR A 43 -7.35 19.55 0.98
CA TYR A 43 -7.79 18.66 2.06
C TYR A 43 -9.31 18.68 2.23
N ASP A 44 -9.95 19.83 2.01
CA ASP A 44 -11.40 19.96 1.97
C ASP A 44 -12.07 19.02 0.98
N ALA A 45 -11.56 18.96 -0.26
CA ALA A 45 -12.11 18.09 -1.29
C ALA A 45 -11.83 16.62 -1.00
N LEU A 46 -10.63 16.30 -0.50
CA LEU A 46 -10.26 14.95 -0.07
C LEU A 46 -11.21 14.41 1.01
N VAL A 47 -11.39 15.16 2.10
CA VAL A 47 -12.27 14.75 3.20
C VAL A 47 -13.74 14.77 2.77
N GLY A 48 -14.12 15.72 1.93
CA GLY A 48 -15.45 15.79 1.31
C GLY A 48 -15.78 14.50 0.57
N ARG A 49 -14.92 14.09 -0.38
CA ARG A 49 -15.07 12.84 -1.16
C ARG A 49 -15.04 11.60 -0.28
N TYR A 50 -14.16 11.56 0.71
CA TYR A 50 -14.13 10.44 1.66
C TYR A 50 -15.48 10.28 2.37
N ASN A 51 -16.04 11.36 2.92
CA ASN A 51 -17.30 11.31 3.65
C ASN A 51 -18.50 11.05 2.72
N SER A 52 -18.57 11.71 1.57
CA SER A 52 -19.70 11.56 0.63
C SER A 52 -19.70 10.21 -0.06
N ASP A 53 -18.58 9.84 -0.68
CA ASP A 53 -18.54 8.75 -1.64
C ASP A 53 -18.22 7.42 -0.93
N LEU A 54 -17.26 7.43 0.00
CA LEU A 54 -16.80 6.21 0.67
C LEU A 54 -17.64 5.90 1.91
N ALA A 55 -17.77 6.84 2.86
CA ALA A 55 -18.53 6.60 4.09
C ALA A 55 -20.04 6.54 3.84
N ASN A 56 -20.62 7.62 3.29
CA ASN A 56 -22.06 7.72 3.06
C ASN A 56 -22.54 6.94 1.82
N GLY A 57 -21.66 6.68 0.86
CA GLY A 57 -21.93 5.86 -0.32
C GLY A 57 -21.67 4.37 -0.07
N LEU A 58 -20.50 3.89 -0.49
CA LEU A 58 -20.17 2.45 -0.49
C LEU A 58 -20.25 1.80 0.90
N GLY A 59 -19.71 2.46 1.91
CA GLY A 59 -19.73 1.97 3.30
C GLY A 59 -21.15 1.83 3.86
N ASN A 60 -22.01 2.82 3.62
CA ASN A 60 -23.40 2.82 4.07
C ASN A 60 -24.24 1.78 3.32
N LEU A 61 -24.10 1.68 1.99
CA LEU A 61 -24.83 0.67 1.21
C LEU A 61 -24.46 -0.74 1.66
N ALA A 62 -23.16 -1.00 1.87
CA ALA A 62 -22.68 -2.29 2.36
C ALA A 62 -23.24 -2.62 3.74
N SER A 63 -23.09 -1.71 4.70
CA SER A 63 -23.54 -1.95 6.08
C SER A 63 -25.06 -2.15 6.16
N ARG A 64 -25.86 -1.31 5.49
CA ARG A 64 -27.32 -1.42 5.48
C ARG A 64 -27.79 -2.73 4.86
N THR A 65 -27.25 -3.09 3.70
CA THR A 65 -27.65 -4.31 2.98
C THR A 65 -27.32 -5.56 3.80
N LEU A 66 -26.09 -5.67 4.29
CA LEU A 66 -25.63 -6.82 5.06
C LEU A 66 -26.35 -6.93 6.41
N THR A 67 -26.57 -5.82 7.11
CA THR A 67 -27.32 -5.82 8.38
C THR A 67 -28.77 -6.26 8.19
N MET A 68 -29.43 -5.83 7.11
CA MET A 68 -30.80 -6.27 6.80
C MET A 68 -30.86 -7.76 6.45
N ILE A 69 -29.86 -8.29 5.73
CA ILE A 69 -29.77 -9.73 5.43
C ILE A 69 -29.51 -10.54 6.71
N ASP A 70 -28.60 -10.07 7.56
CA ASP A 70 -28.32 -10.68 8.86
C ASP A 70 -29.60 -10.76 9.70
N ARG A 71 -30.28 -9.61 9.85
CA ARG A 71 -31.48 -9.48 10.67
C ARG A 71 -32.68 -10.25 10.14
N TYR A 72 -32.97 -10.15 8.84
CA TYR A 72 -34.20 -10.68 8.28
C TYR A 72 -34.05 -12.07 7.70
N PHE A 73 -32.85 -12.51 7.30
CA PHE A 73 -32.61 -13.82 6.69
C PHE A 73 -31.54 -14.63 7.43
N CYS A 74 -31.28 -14.32 8.71
CA CYS A 74 -30.35 -15.05 9.56
C CYS A 74 -28.93 -15.16 8.97
N GLY A 75 -28.51 -14.11 8.26
CA GLY A 75 -27.19 -14.04 7.63
C GLY A 75 -27.04 -14.93 6.40
N GLU A 76 -28.15 -15.33 5.76
CA GLU A 76 -28.12 -16.07 4.50
C GLU A 76 -28.64 -15.21 3.35
N ILE A 77 -27.91 -15.20 2.22
CA ILE A 77 -28.38 -14.52 1.01
C ILE A 77 -29.76 -15.09 0.62
N PRO A 78 -30.80 -14.25 0.47
CA PRO A 78 -32.15 -14.74 0.24
C PRO A 78 -32.28 -15.58 -1.04
N LYS A 79 -33.09 -16.64 -0.98
CA LYS A 79 -33.51 -17.39 -2.15
C LYS A 79 -34.63 -16.64 -2.86
N LEU A 80 -34.43 -16.34 -4.14
CA LEU A 80 -35.49 -15.88 -5.01
C LEU A 80 -36.43 -17.06 -5.28
N ALA A 81 -37.74 -16.86 -5.14
CA ALA A 81 -38.69 -17.81 -5.68
C ALA A 81 -38.49 -17.86 -7.20
N VAL A 82 -38.38 -19.06 -7.76
CA VAL A 82 -38.24 -19.23 -9.21
C VAL A 82 -39.52 -18.71 -9.85
N ALA A 83 -39.46 -17.50 -10.42
CA ALA A 83 -40.49 -17.06 -11.34
C ALA A 83 -40.51 -18.07 -12.49
N ARG A 84 -41.67 -18.67 -12.76
CA ARG A 84 -41.89 -19.41 -14.00
C ARG A 84 -41.65 -18.43 -15.16
N GLY A 85 -40.54 -18.59 -15.88
CA GLY A 85 -40.13 -17.67 -16.96
C GLY A 85 -38.96 -16.77 -16.55
N ALA A 86 -38.18 -16.31 -17.52
CA ALA A 86 -36.88 -15.65 -17.36
C ALA A 86 -36.89 -14.26 -16.68
N GLU A 87 -37.79 -14.01 -15.73
CA GLU A 87 -38.09 -12.68 -15.15
C GLU A 87 -38.05 -12.67 -13.61
N GLY A 88 -37.05 -13.34 -13.01
CA GLY A 88 -36.87 -13.38 -11.55
C GLY A 88 -36.27 -12.09 -10.93
N TYR A 89 -35.76 -11.17 -11.74
CA TYR A 89 -35.05 -9.96 -11.29
C TYR A 89 -35.97 -8.73 -11.36
N ALA A 90 -35.61 -7.61 -10.72
CA ALA A 90 -36.33 -6.36 -10.97
C ALA A 90 -36.15 -6.00 -12.46
N PRO A 91 -37.23 -5.78 -13.24
CA PRO A 91 -37.12 -5.49 -14.67
C PRO A 91 -36.09 -4.36 -14.92
N GLY A 92 -35.13 -4.61 -15.81
CA GLY A 92 -34.08 -3.64 -16.19
C GLY A 92 -32.81 -3.61 -15.34
N THR A 93 -32.76 -4.24 -14.15
CA THR A 93 -31.53 -4.22 -13.31
C THR A 93 -30.39 -5.06 -13.88
N ALA A 94 -30.69 -6.22 -14.45
CA ALA A 94 -29.69 -7.08 -15.09
C ALA A 94 -29.13 -6.46 -16.38
N ASP A 95 -30.00 -5.88 -17.22
CA ASP A 95 -29.59 -5.19 -18.44
C ASP A 95 -28.78 -3.94 -18.13
N PHE A 96 -29.22 -3.15 -17.15
CA PHE A 96 -28.48 -1.99 -16.65
C PHE A 96 -27.10 -2.39 -16.13
N ALA A 97 -27.01 -3.46 -15.32
CA ALA A 97 -25.73 -3.95 -14.82
C ALA A 97 -24.81 -4.41 -15.95
N SER A 98 -25.32 -5.14 -16.94
CA SER A 98 -24.52 -5.60 -18.09
C SER A 98 -23.99 -4.45 -18.94
N VAL A 99 -24.82 -3.43 -19.18
CA VAL A 99 -24.42 -2.22 -19.92
C VAL A 99 -23.41 -1.42 -19.10
N ALA A 100 -23.64 -1.24 -17.80
CA ALA A 100 -22.72 -0.55 -16.91
C ALA A 100 -21.36 -1.24 -16.85
N LEU A 101 -21.33 -2.57 -16.71
CA LEU A 101 -20.11 -3.38 -16.72
C LEU A 101 -19.28 -3.14 -17.98
N THR A 102 -19.91 -3.26 -19.15
CA THR A 102 -19.24 -3.07 -20.45
C THR A 102 -18.68 -1.65 -20.59
N ASN A 103 -19.46 -0.64 -20.20
CA ASN A 103 -19.03 0.75 -20.30
C ASN A 103 -17.89 1.07 -19.33
N ILE A 104 -17.95 0.55 -18.10
CA ILE A 104 -16.95 0.81 -17.05
C ILE A 104 -15.61 0.14 -17.39
N THR A 105 -15.62 -1.10 -17.88
CA THR A 105 -14.37 -1.77 -18.30
C THR A 105 -13.69 -1.03 -19.45
N GLN A 106 -14.45 -0.57 -20.45
CA GLN A 106 -13.91 0.26 -21.54
C GLN A 106 -13.32 1.59 -21.05
N LEU A 107 -13.87 2.18 -19.98
CA LEU A 107 -13.30 3.39 -19.37
C LEU A 107 -11.96 3.10 -18.69
N TYR A 108 -11.82 1.95 -18.02
CA TYR A 108 -10.54 1.51 -17.48
C TYR A 108 -9.49 1.28 -18.58
N ASP A 109 -9.87 0.66 -19.70
CA ASP A 109 -8.96 0.43 -20.83
C ASP A 109 -8.42 1.72 -21.45
N ARG A 110 -9.20 2.81 -21.36
CA ARG A 110 -8.84 4.14 -21.86
C ARG A 110 -8.24 5.05 -20.79
N PHE A 111 -7.84 4.50 -19.64
CA PHE A 111 -7.29 5.25 -18.50
C PHE A 111 -8.21 6.36 -17.98
N SER A 112 -9.52 6.28 -18.24
CA SER A 112 -10.53 7.27 -17.85
C SER A 112 -11.08 6.94 -16.45
N PHE A 113 -10.18 6.86 -15.46
CA PHE A 113 -10.49 6.38 -14.11
C PHE A 113 -11.53 7.22 -13.38
N SER A 114 -11.49 8.55 -13.54
CA SER A 114 -12.43 9.47 -12.90
C SER A 114 -13.86 9.20 -13.36
N LEU A 115 -14.04 9.03 -14.67
CA LEU A 115 -15.33 8.70 -15.27
C LEU A 115 -15.74 7.25 -14.93
N ALA A 116 -14.81 6.30 -14.90
CA ALA A 116 -15.11 4.93 -14.48
C ALA A 116 -15.67 4.90 -13.04
N LEU A 117 -15.01 5.58 -12.11
CA LEU A 117 -15.46 5.70 -10.72
C LEU A 117 -16.79 6.47 -10.62
N GLU A 118 -17.00 7.51 -11.42
CA GLU A 118 -18.29 8.19 -11.49
C GLU A 118 -19.43 7.24 -11.88
N ARG A 119 -19.25 6.46 -12.95
CA ARG A 119 -20.23 5.46 -13.40
C ARG A 119 -20.47 4.36 -12.36
N ILE A 120 -19.44 3.92 -11.65
CA ILE A 120 -19.61 2.96 -10.54
C ILE A 120 -20.49 3.56 -9.45
N TRP A 121 -20.29 4.84 -9.11
CA TRP A 121 -21.10 5.53 -8.10
C TRP A 121 -22.52 5.87 -8.55
N GLU A 122 -22.77 6.02 -9.85
CA GLU A 122 -24.14 6.12 -10.39
C GLU A 122 -24.91 4.80 -10.17
N VAL A 123 -24.27 3.65 -10.43
CA VAL A 123 -24.87 2.33 -10.16
C VAL A 123 -25.17 2.18 -8.66
N LEU A 124 -24.25 2.63 -7.81
CA LEU A 124 -24.43 2.65 -6.35
C LEU A 124 -25.64 3.49 -5.95
N ALA A 125 -25.77 4.70 -6.48
CA ALA A 125 -26.88 5.59 -6.20
C ALA A 125 -28.23 5.00 -6.63
N GLU A 126 -28.30 4.32 -7.78
CA GLU A 126 -29.52 3.65 -8.22
C GLU A 126 -29.92 2.49 -7.30
N ILE A 127 -28.96 1.71 -6.77
CA ILE A 127 -29.25 0.65 -5.80
C ILE A 127 -29.72 1.25 -4.46
N ASP A 128 -29.08 2.31 -3.97
CA ASP A 128 -29.48 2.97 -2.72
C ASP A 128 -30.88 3.60 -2.84
N LYS A 129 -31.17 4.21 -4.00
CA LYS A 129 -32.50 4.72 -4.35
C LYS A 129 -33.52 3.59 -4.41
N TYR A 130 -33.19 2.46 -5.02
CA TYR A 130 -34.05 1.27 -5.05
C TYR A 130 -34.41 0.79 -3.64
N LEU A 131 -33.43 0.67 -2.74
CA LEU A 131 -33.68 0.33 -1.33
C LEU A 131 -34.58 1.35 -0.63
N THR A 132 -34.40 2.64 -0.94
CA THR A 132 -35.21 3.73 -0.35
C THR A 132 -36.66 3.72 -0.82
N VAL A 133 -36.90 3.39 -2.09
CA VAL A 133 -38.24 3.27 -2.68
C VAL A 133 -38.95 2.03 -2.18
N GLU A 134 -38.27 0.88 -2.17
CA GLU A 134 -38.87 -0.40 -1.77
C GLU A 134 -39.08 -0.52 -0.25
N LYS A 135 -38.34 0.25 0.56
CA LYS A 135 -38.47 0.29 2.03
C LYS A 135 -38.47 -1.11 2.66
N PRO A 136 -37.38 -1.88 2.53
CA PRO A 136 -37.31 -3.26 3.03
C PRO A 136 -37.59 -3.39 4.53
N TRP A 137 -37.33 -2.34 5.32
CA TRP A 137 -37.68 -2.33 6.75
C TRP A 137 -39.19 -2.39 7.00
N THR A 138 -40.00 -1.77 6.14
CA THR A 138 -41.47 -1.85 6.21
C THR A 138 -41.96 -3.18 5.64
N LEU A 139 -41.36 -3.66 4.54
CA LEU A 139 -41.70 -4.98 3.99
C LEU A 139 -41.42 -6.11 4.99
N ALA A 140 -40.42 -5.96 5.86
CA ALA A 140 -40.08 -6.95 6.88
C ALA A 140 -41.12 -7.07 8.02
N GLU A 141 -42.01 -6.09 8.19
CA GLU A 141 -43.04 -6.13 9.23
C GLU A 141 -44.20 -7.08 8.89
N GLN A 142 -44.40 -7.38 7.59
CA GLN A 142 -45.52 -8.17 7.08
C GLN A 142 -45.04 -9.51 6.50
N PRO A 143 -45.44 -10.66 7.06
CA PRO A 143 -45.03 -11.99 6.58
C PRO A 143 -45.38 -12.24 5.10
N GLU A 144 -46.49 -11.70 4.59
CA GLU A 144 -46.87 -11.83 3.17
C GLU A 144 -45.86 -11.19 2.19
N ASN A 145 -45.09 -10.20 2.64
CA ASN A 145 -44.09 -9.51 1.81
C ASN A 145 -42.73 -10.21 1.79
N ARG A 146 -42.61 -11.39 2.40
CA ARG A 146 -41.34 -12.10 2.57
C ARG A 146 -40.61 -12.35 1.25
N GLU A 147 -41.34 -12.72 0.21
CA GLU A 147 -40.80 -12.96 -1.13
C GLU A 147 -40.29 -11.66 -1.79
N ARG A 148 -41.07 -10.58 -1.68
CA ARG A 148 -40.66 -9.26 -2.17
C ARG A 148 -39.42 -8.76 -1.44
N LEU A 149 -39.38 -8.90 -0.11
CA LEU A 149 -38.22 -8.55 0.70
C LEU A 149 -36.97 -9.35 0.27
N ALA A 150 -37.12 -10.65 -0.01
CA ALA A 150 -36.03 -11.47 -0.52
C ALA A 150 -35.49 -10.95 -1.85
N LYS A 151 -36.38 -10.58 -2.78
CA LYS A 151 -36.01 -10.00 -4.08
C LYS A 151 -35.26 -8.67 -3.94
N VAL A 152 -35.75 -7.78 -3.06
CA VAL A 152 -35.13 -6.48 -2.80
C VAL A 152 -33.71 -6.64 -2.24
N LEU A 153 -33.54 -7.46 -1.19
CA LEU A 153 -32.25 -7.64 -0.54
C LEU A 153 -31.25 -8.42 -1.40
N TYR A 154 -31.71 -9.42 -2.17
CA TYR A 154 -30.86 -10.09 -3.14
C TYR A 154 -30.35 -9.12 -4.21
N THR A 155 -31.23 -8.29 -4.77
CA THR A 155 -30.88 -7.29 -5.78
C THR A 155 -29.83 -6.31 -5.25
N ALA A 156 -30.02 -5.82 -4.01
CA ALA A 156 -29.04 -4.95 -3.37
C ALA A 156 -27.69 -5.64 -3.10
N ALA A 157 -27.71 -6.90 -2.64
CA ALA A 157 -26.48 -7.67 -2.40
C ALA A 157 -25.72 -7.98 -3.69
N GLU A 158 -26.43 -8.33 -4.77
CA GLU A 158 -25.81 -8.60 -6.07
C GLU A 158 -25.24 -7.32 -6.71
N GLY A 159 -25.98 -6.22 -6.61
CA GLY A 159 -25.48 -4.91 -7.04
C GLY A 159 -24.24 -4.48 -6.24
N LEU A 160 -24.25 -4.68 -4.92
CA LEU A 160 -23.08 -4.43 -4.07
C LEU A 160 -21.89 -5.30 -4.47
N ARG A 161 -22.10 -6.58 -4.79
CA ARG A 161 -21.06 -7.50 -5.28
C ARG A 161 -20.40 -6.92 -6.54
N ILE A 162 -21.19 -6.50 -7.52
CA ILE A 162 -20.68 -5.93 -8.78
C ILE A 162 -19.90 -4.64 -8.53
N ILE A 163 -20.46 -3.70 -7.76
CA ILE A 163 -19.78 -2.44 -7.39
C ILE A 163 -18.45 -2.71 -6.70
N THR A 164 -18.43 -3.67 -5.77
CA THR A 164 -17.24 -4.04 -5.01
C THR A 164 -16.13 -4.55 -5.92
N ALA A 165 -16.47 -5.40 -6.89
CA ALA A 165 -15.51 -5.89 -7.88
C ALA A 165 -14.98 -4.77 -8.79
N LEU A 166 -15.87 -3.90 -9.29
CA LEU A 166 -15.49 -2.78 -10.16
C LEU A 166 -14.61 -1.74 -9.44
N ALA A 167 -14.84 -1.50 -8.15
CA ALA A 167 -14.05 -0.58 -7.35
C ALA A 167 -12.71 -1.17 -6.87
N HIS A 168 -12.51 -2.49 -6.98
CA HIS A 168 -11.33 -3.20 -6.46
C HIS A 168 -9.98 -2.67 -6.93
N PRO A 169 -9.79 -2.28 -8.22
CA PRO A 169 -8.50 -1.72 -8.68
C PRO A 169 -8.08 -0.45 -7.91
N VAL A 170 -9.05 0.28 -7.36
CA VAL A 170 -8.83 1.55 -6.65
C VAL A 170 -8.80 1.35 -5.15
N LEU A 171 -9.72 0.54 -4.62
CA LEU A 171 -9.95 0.28 -3.20
C LEU A 171 -9.71 -1.21 -2.81
N PRO A 172 -8.52 -1.78 -3.05
CA PRO A 172 -8.30 -3.23 -2.95
C PRO A 172 -8.57 -3.84 -1.56
N LYS A 173 -8.20 -3.17 -0.46
CA LYS A 173 -8.38 -3.70 0.90
C LYS A 173 -9.82 -3.53 1.37
N SER A 174 -10.42 -2.36 1.18
CA SER A 174 -11.81 -2.12 1.58
C SER A 174 -12.81 -2.96 0.79
N THR A 175 -12.60 -3.12 -0.52
CA THR A 175 -13.46 -3.99 -1.34
C THR A 175 -13.30 -5.46 -1.01
N GLU A 176 -12.08 -5.96 -0.72
CA GLU A 176 -11.88 -7.33 -0.24
C GLU A 176 -12.63 -7.56 1.08
N LYS A 177 -12.64 -6.59 2.01
CA LYS A 177 -13.45 -6.70 3.24
C LYS A 177 -14.94 -6.83 2.95
N ILE A 178 -15.49 -6.00 2.06
CA ILE A 178 -16.91 -6.09 1.66
C ILE A 178 -17.19 -7.43 0.98
N TRP A 179 -16.28 -7.89 0.10
CA TRP A 179 -16.38 -9.15 -0.61
C TRP A 179 -16.46 -10.35 0.35
N ARG A 180 -15.63 -10.36 1.39
CA ARG A 180 -15.66 -11.36 2.47
C ARG A 180 -16.95 -11.28 3.27
N GLN A 181 -17.42 -10.08 3.59
CA GLN A 181 -18.70 -9.91 4.28
C GLN A 181 -19.88 -10.39 3.43
N LEU A 182 -19.81 -10.34 2.10
CA LEU A 182 -20.79 -10.96 1.19
C LEU A 182 -20.71 -12.50 1.13
N GLY A 183 -19.84 -13.12 1.93
CA GLY A 183 -19.68 -14.58 1.98
C GLY A 183 -18.86 -15.17 0.83
N GLN A 184 -18.16 -14.34 0.06
CA GLN A 184 -17.33 -14.80 -1.05
C GLN A 184 -15.99 -15.35 -0.52
N THR A 185 -15.66 -16.58 -0.91
CA THR A 185 -14.46 -17.28 -0.42
C THR A 185 -13.24 -17.07 -1.31
N GLU A 186 -13.44 -16.83 -2.60
CA GLU A 186 -12.35 -16.55 -3.52
C GLU A 186 -11.86 -15.11 -3.35
N PRO A 187 -10.52 -14.88 -3.32
CA PRO A 187 -9.96 -13.53 -3.29
C PRO A 187 -10.46 -12.70 -4.47
N LEU A 188 -10.86 -11.46 -4.22
CA LEU A 188 -11.40 -10.57 -5.24
C LEU A 188 -10.39 -10.28 -6.36
N SER A 189 -9.10 -10.31 -6.03
CA SER A 189 -7.99 -10.15 -6.98
C SER A 189 -7.92 -11.25 -8.06
N ARG A 190 -8.65 -12.36 -7.90
CA ARG A 190 -8.72 -13.44 -8.91
C ARG A 190 -9.94 -13.32 -9.82
N ILE A 191 -10.89 -12.45 -9.49
CA ILE A 191 -12.09 -12.23 -10.29
C ILE A 191 -11.72 -11.37 -11.49
N GLN A 192 -12.01 -11.87 -12.69
CA GLN A 192 -11.87 -11.10 -13.91
C GLN A 192 -13.14 -10.29 -14.16
N LEU A 193 -13.00 -9.00 -14.46
CA LEU A 193 -14.13 -8.08 -14.62
C LEU A 193 -15.00 -8.40 -15.84
N ASP A 194 -14.43 -9.04 -16.86
CA ASP A 194 -15.13 -9.52 -18.06
C ASP A 194 -16.00 -10.75 -17.80
N GLN A 195 -15.69 -11.53 -16.77
CA GLN A 195 -16.47 -12.67 -16.31
C GLN A 195 -17.56 -12.28 -15.29
N LEU A 196 -17.58 -11.01 -14.89
CA LEU A 196 -18.55 -10.50 -13.93
C LEU A 196 -19.91 -10.35 -14.61
N ALA A 197 -20.94 -11.02 -14.08
CA ALA A 197 -22.30 -10.95 -14.60
C ALA A 197 -23.33 -10.93 -13.48
N TRP A 198 -24.51 -10.37 -13.75
CA TRP A 198 -25.61 -10.36 -12.80
C TRP A 198 -26.12 -11.78 -12.51
N GLY A 199 -26.50 -12.04 -11.26
CA GLY A 199 -27.06 -13.31 -10.80
C GLY A 199 -26.03 -14.36 -10.39
N GLN A 200 -24.74 -13.99 -10.25
CA GLN A 200 -23.70 -14.94 -9.84
C GLN A 200 -23.61 -15.12 -8.31
N LEU A 201 -24.20 -14.23 -7.52
CA LEU A 201 -24.30 -14.41 -6.07
C LEU A 201 -25.22 -15.58 -5.74
N LYS A 202 -24.63 -16.68 -5.23
CA LYS A 202 -25.38 -17.90 -4.91
C LYS A 202 -26.35 -17.67 -3.74
N PRO A 203 -27.65 -17.90 -3.91
CA PRO A 203 -28.59 -17.88 -2.79
C PRO A 203 -28.24 -18.91 -1.71
N GLY A 204 -28.52 -18.59 -0.45
CA GLY A 204 -28.15 -19.40 0.72
C GLY A 204 -26.67 -19.28 1.13
N THR A 205 -25.88 -18.45 0.43
CA THR A 205 -24.51 -18.13 0.90
C THR A 205 -24.59 -17.45 2.26
N LYS A 206 -23.79 -17.92 3.23
CA LYS A 206 -23.69 -17.26 4.53
C LYS A 206 -22.81 -16.03 4.43
N ILE A 207 -23.36 -14.88 4.84
CA ILE A 207 -22.61 -13.63 4.92
C ILE A 207 -21.65 -13.67 6.11
N GLY A 208 -20.58 -12.88 6.03
CA GLY A 208 -19.73 -12.58 7.17
C GLY A 208 -20.42 -11.61 8.12
N LYS A 209 -19.81 -11.39 9.29
CA LYS A 209 -20.31 -10.41 10.26
C LYS A 209 -20.31 -9.00 9.62
N PRO A 210 -21.44 -8.28 9.63
CA PRO A 210 -21.49 -6.91 9.15
C PRO A 210 -20.56 -6.01 9.97
N GLU A 211 -19.61 -5.35 9.29
CA GLU A 211 -18.64 -4.44 9.91
C GLU A 211 -18.48 -3.17 9.06
N GLY A 212 -18.41 -2.01 9.73
CA GLY A 212 -18.20 -0.73 9.08
C GLY A 212 -16.85 -0.66 8.36
N ILE A 213 -16.86 -0.24 7.10
CA ILE A 213 -15.65 -0.19 6.26
C ILE A 213 -14.97 1.18 6.32
N PHE A 214 -15.76 2.24 6.23
CA PHE A 214 -15.32 3.62 6.15
C PHE A 214 -15.98 4.42 7.30
N PRO A 215 -15.30 4.59 8.44
CA PRO A 215 -15.83 5.42 9.52
C PRO A 215 -15.92 6.87 9.02
N ARG A 216 -17.06 7.53 9.26
CA ARG A 216 -17.21 8.96 8.97
C ARG A 216 -16.26 9.76 9.87
N VAL A 217 -15.71 10.85 9.33
CA VAL A 217 -14.76 11.69 10.04
C VAL A 217 -15.23 13.14 10.08
N GLU A 218 -14.90 13.84 11.17
CA GLU A 218 -15.14 15.28 11.27
C GLU A 218 -14.11 16.05 10.46
N LYS A 219 -14.61 16.95 9.61
CA LYS A 219 -13.81 17.56 8.55
C LYS A 219 -12.70 18.44 9.11
N SER A 220 -13.05 19.32 10.06
CA SER A 220 -12.09 20.22 10.71
C SER A 220 -11.00 19.44 11.43
N GLU A 221 -11.37 18.48 12.27
CA GLU A 221 -10.43 17.69 13.09
C GLU A 221 -9.42 16.92 12.23
N VAL A 222 -9.88 16.32 11.13
CA VAL A 222 -8.99 15.59 10.21
C VAL A 222 -8.03 16.53 9.50
N ILE A 223 -8.51 17.67 9.00
CA ILE A 223 -7.67 18.64 8.29
C ILE A 223 -6.60 19.18 9.25
N GLU A 224 -7.01 19.61 10.45
CA GLU A 224 -6.09 20.09 11.49
C GLU A 224 -5.02 19.05 11.83
N ARG A 225 -5.41 17.78 11.95
CA ARG A 225 -4.47 16.69 12.25
C ARG A 225 -3.49 16.43 11.10
N ILE A 226 -3.96 16.45 9.86
CA ILE A 226 -3.09 16.30 8.68
C ILE A 226 -2.13 17.48 8.59
N GLU A 227 -2.61 18.70 8.78
CA GLU A 227 -1.80 19.91 8.75
C GLU A 227 -0.77 19.94 9.87
N ALA A 228 -1.12 19.53 11.09
CA ALA A 228 -0.18 19.40 12.20
C ALA A 228 0.95 18.43 11.86
N MET A 229 0.64 17.26 11.28
CA MET A 229 1.64 16.29 10.86
C MET A 229 2.50 16.80 9.69
N GLU A 230 1.93 17.54 8.73
CA GLU A 230 2.69 18.22 7.68
C GLU A 230 3.63 19.28 8.25
N GLN A 231 3.19 20.05 9.24
CA GLN A 231 4.04 21.04 9.92
C GLN A 231 5.17 20.38 10.67
N GLU A 232 4.93 19.25 11.34
CA GLU A 232 5.98 18.45 11.97
C GLU A 232 6.99 17.92 10.94
N GLU A 233 6.52 17.40 9.81
CA GLU A 233 7.39 16.93 8.73
C GLU A 233 8.14 18.07 8.03
N ASN A 234 7.53 19.25 7.91
CA ASN A 234 8.17 20.47 7.41
C ASN A 234 9.24 20.94 8.39
N LYS A 235 8.93 21.06 9.68
CA LYS A 235 9.91 21.40 10.72
C LYS A 235 11.04 20.39 10.80
N ALA A 236 10.75 19.10 10.67
CA ALA A 236 11.77 18.06 10.62
C ALA A 236 12.63 18.18 9.36
N ALA A 237 12.05 18.46 8.20
CA ALA A 237 12.78 18.67 6.95
C ALA A 237 13.63 19.94 6.98
N GLU A 238 13.10 21.02 7.55
CA GLU A 238 13.79 22.28 7.77
C GLU A 238 14.90 22.12 8.82
N ALA A 239 14.66 21.40 9.92
CA ALA A 239 15.70 21.08 10.89
C ALA A 239 16.78 20.16 10.31
N LEU A 240 16.42 19.25 9.39
CA LEU A 240 17.41 18.48 8.62
C LEU A 240 18.21 19.36 7.66
N ALA A 241 17.60 20.44 7.15
CA ALA A 241 18.24 21.41 6.25
C ALA A 241 19.01 22.52 6.98
N ALA A 242 18.62 22.85 8.22
CA ALA A 242 19.13 23.95 9.04
C ALA A 242 20.03 23.47 10.18
N ALA A 243 20.04 22.17 10.49
CA ALA A 243 21.15 21.59 11.22
C ALA A 243 22.44 21.99 10.50
N PRO A 244 23.46 22.52 11.20
CA PRO A 244 24.78 22.56 10.59
C PRO A 244 25.04 21.14 10.13
N ALA A 245 25.52 20.98 8.91
CA ALA A 245 25.92 19.69 8.41
C ALA A 245 26.95 19.09 9.40
N ALA A 246 26.48 18.39 10.44
CA ALA A 246 27.12 17.17 10.87
C ALA A 246 26.98 16.29 9.65
N ALA A 247 27.96 16.42 8.76
CA ALA A 247 27.96 15.82 7.46
C ALA A 247 27.71 14.32 7.63
N THR A 248 26.47 13.88 7.39
CA THR A 248 26.33 12.83 6.39
C THR A 248 26.90 13.49 5.15
N PRO A 249 28.09 13.09 4.67
CA PRO A 249 28.62 13.67 3.47
C PRO A 249 27.57 13.33 2.40
N ALA A 250 26.82 14.36 1.98
CA ALA A 250 26.64 14.52 0.56
C ALA A 250 28.04 14.27 0.00
N VAL A 251 28.17 13.21 -0.79
CA VAL A 251 29.25 13.17 -1.75
C VAL A 251 28.95 14.32 -2.71
N ALA A 252 29.21 15.55 -2.26
CA ALA A 252 29.86 16.54 -3.09
C ALA A 252 30.87 15.72 -3.86
N ALA A 253 30.82 15.78 -5.20
CA ALA A 253 31.84 15.15 -6.03
C ALA A 253 33.16 15.32 -5.28
N PRO A 254 33.74 14.21 -4.76
CA PRO A 254 34.75 14.32 -3.73
C PRO A 254 35.77 15.30 -4.27
N ALA A 255 36.09 16.35 -3.50
CA ALA A 255 37.08 17.32 -3.93
C ALA A 255 38.23 16.52 -4.52
N LYS A 256 38.56 16.76 -5.79
CA LYS A 256 39.47 15.87 -6.53
C LYS A 256 40.74 15.73 -5.70
N ILE A 257 40.93 14.56 -5.11
CA ILE A 257 42.11 14.28 -4.30
C ILE A 257 43.29 14.03 -5.24
N GLY A 258 44.49 14.41 -4.81
CA GLY A 258 45.69 14.02 -5.53
C GLY A 258 45.92 12.52 -5.42
N ILE A 259 46.71 11.94 -6.32
CA ILE A 259 47.11 10.52 -6.22
C ILE A 259 47.83 10.21 -4.90
N GLU A 260 48.48 11.22 -4.31
CA GLU A 260 49.15 11.13 -3.01
C GLU A 260 48.22 10.80 -1.84
N ASP A 261 46.94 11.18 -1.92
CA ASP A 261 45.97 10.85 -0.88
C ASP A 261 45.49 9.39 -1.01
N PHE A 262 45.42 8.88 -2.24
CA PHE A 262 45.11 7.48 -2.49
C PHE A 262 46.26 6.55 -2.04
N THR A 263 47.51 6.93 -2.28
CA THR A 263 48.67 6.12 -1.87
C THR A 263 48.84 6.03 -0.35
N LYS A 264 48.26 6.96 0.41
CA LYS A 264 48.19 6.91 1.89
C LYS A 264 47.26 5.81 2.40
N VAL A 265 46.33 5.29 1.60
CA VAL A 265 45.40 4.25 2.03
C VAL A 265 45.98 2.87 1.69
N GLU A 266 46.15 2.02 2.70
CA GLU A 266 46.56 0.65 2.48
C GLU A 266 45.34 -0.25 2.38
N MET A 267 45.14 -0.82 1.19
CA MET A 267 44.09 -1.81 0.94
C MET A 267 44.70 -3.16 0.56
N ARG A 268 44.13 -4.23 1.11
CA ARG A 268 44.51 -5.61 0.81
C ARG A 268 43.30 -6.49 0.52
N VAL A 269 43.55 -7.57 -0.21
CA VAL A 269 42.59 -8.66 -0.36
C VAL A 269 42.51 -9.46 0.94
N GLY A 270 41.34 -9.47 1.56
CA GLY A 270 41.07 -10.25 2.76
C GLY A 270 40.17 -11.45 2.47
N GLN A 271 40.39 -12.59 3.12
CA GLN A 271 39.47 -13.73 3.09
C GLN A 271 38.77 -13.86 4.44
N VAL A 272 37.44 -13.88 4.44
CA VAL A 272 36.66 -14.08 5.66
C VAL A 272 36.81 -15.53 6.14
N LYS A 273 37.32 -15.74 7.35
CA LYS A 273 37.45 -17.06 7.99
C LYS A 273 36.25 -17.40 8.86
N SER A 274 35.71 -16.42 9.58
CA SER A 274 34.48 -16.57 10.37
C SER A 274 33.69 -15.28 10.40
N ALA A 275 32.39 -15.43 10.63
CA ALA A 275 31.43 -14.34 10.70
C ALA A 275 30.40 -14.64 11.80
N GLU A 276 30.13 -13.68 12.67
CA GLU A 276 29.16 -13.80 13.76
C GLU A 276 28.35 -12.52 13.91
N ARG A 277 27.13 -12.61 14.42
CA ARG A 277 26.32 -11.43 14.75
C ARG A 277 26.77 -10.84 16.07
N VAL A 278 26.90 -9.52 16.11
CA VAL A 278 27.22 -8.81 17.35
C VAL A 278 25.98 -8.79 18.26
N ALA A 279 26.10 -9.34 19.47
CA ALA A 279 25.03 -9.34 20.45
C ALA A 279 24.55 -7.91 20.77
N GLY A 280 23.25 -7.66 20.62
CA GLY A 280 22.65 -6.34 20.86
C GLY A 280 22.79 -5.34 19.70
N ALA A 281 23.19 -5.76 18.50
CA ALA A 281 23.23 -4.91 17.32
C ALA A 281 22.73 -5.62 16.05
N ASP A 282 21.50 -5.31 15.63
CA ASP A 282 20.82 -5.96 14.50
C ASP A 282 21.46 -5.72 13.12
N ARG A 283 22.38 -4.74 13.04
CA ARG A 283 23.03 -4.31 11.79
C ARG A 283 24.50 -4.68 11.67
N LEU A 284 25.12 -5.23 12.71
CA LEU A 284 26.57 -5.46 12.76
C LEU A 284 26.93 -6.96 12.67
N LEU A 285 27.89 -7.28 11.81
CA LEU A 285 28.60 -8.56 11.82
C LEU A 285 30.03 -8.35 12.28
N GLN A 286 30.50 -9.26 13.14
CA GLN A 286 31.89 -9.40 13.54
C GLN A 286 32.54 -10.46 12.65
N LEU A 287 33.61 -10.07 11.95
CA LEU A 287 34.27 -10.88 10.93
C LEU A 287 35.73 -11.07 11.33
N GLN A 288 36.22 -12.30 11.22
CA GLN A 288 37.66 -12.59 11.26
C GLN A 288 38.17 -12.70 9.84
N VAL A 289 38.97 -11.74 9.40
CA VAL A 289 39.43 -11.63 8.01
C VAL A 289 40.94 -11.81 7.94
N ASP A 290 41.36 -12.83 7.20
CA ASP A 290 42.76 -13.12 6.91
C ASP A 290 43.23 -12.19 5.78
N ILE A 291 44.26 -11.38 6.06
CA ILE A 291 44.87 -10.45 5.09
C ILE A 291 46.26 -10.91 4.64
N GLY A 292 46.53 -12.22 4.70
CA GLY A 292 47.67 -12.91 4.11
C GLY A 292 48.88 -13.09 5.04
N GLY A 293 48.93 -12.34 6.16
CA GLY A 293 49.97 -12.49 7.19
C GLY A 293 49.44 -12.43 8.62
N GLU A 294 48.22 -11.93 8.82
CA GLU A 294 47.54 -11.89 10.10
C GLU A 294 46.02 -11.96 9.87
N VAL A 295 45.29 -12.41 10.89
CA VAL A 295 43.83 -12.39 10.90
C VAL A 295 43.38 -11.21 11.75
N ARG A 296 42.56 -10.35 11.18
CA ARG A 296 42.04 -9.17 11.86
C ARG A 296 40.55 -9.27 12.12
N GLN A 297 40.16 -8.80 13.30
CA GLN A 297 38.76 -8.59 13.64
C GLN A 297 38.24 -7.31 13.01
N ILE A 298 37.18 -7.41 12.22
CA ILE A 298 36.51 -6.30 11.56
C ILE A 298 35.02 -6.35 11.86
N VAL A 299 34.45 -5.24 12.27
CA VAL A 299 33.01 -5.12 12.52
C VAL A 299 32.38 -4.33 11.37
N ALA A 300 31.46 -4.95 10.64
CA ALA A 300 30.86 -4.38 9.44
C ALA A 300 29.33 -4.25 9.56
N GLY A 301 28.79 -3.12 9.09
CA GLY A 301 27.36 -2.79 9.10
C GLY A 301 26.52 -3.49 8.02
N ILE A 302 26.79 -4.77 7.75
CA ILE A 302 26.26 -5.49 6.59
C ILE A 302 25.26 -6.60 6.95
N ALA A 303 24.85 -6.72 8.23
CA ALA A 303 24.03 -7.82 8.72
C ALA A 303 22.59 -7.85 8.15
N LEU A 304 22.10 -6.73 7.61
CA LEU A 304 20.80 -6.64 6.94
C LEU A 304 20.84 -7.17 5.51
N ALA A 305 22.01 -7.18 4.86
CA ALA A 305 22.18 -7.57 3.46
C ALA A 305 22.80 -8.96 3.29
N TYR A 306 23.60 -9.41 4.25
CA TYR A 306 24.31 -10.69 4.19
C TYR A 306 24.09 -11.51 5.45
N LYS A 307 23.93 -12.83 5.27
CA LYS A 307 24.01 -13.79 6.37
C LYS A 307 25.47 -14.12 6.68
N ALA A 308 25.75 -14.53 7.91
CA ALA A 308 27.12 -14.78 8.35
C ALA A 308 27.76 -15.94 7.58
N GLU A 309 26.97 -16.98 7.30
CA GLU A 309 27.40 -18.21 6.65
C GLU A 309 27.84 -17.96 5.19
N ASP A 310 27.14 -17.05 4.50
CA ASP A 310 27.40 -16.70 3.10
C ASP A 310 28.70 -15.90 2.91
N LEU A 311 29.29 -15.40 4.00
CA LEU A 311 30.52 -14.61 3.97
C LEU A 311 31.76 -15.48 4.13
N ILE A 312 31.65 -16.66 4.73
CA ILE A 312 32.81 -17.53 5.02
C ILE A 312 33.47 -17.96 3.71
N GLY A 313 34.79 -17.79 3.61
CA GLY A 313 35.60 -18.11 2.43
C GLY A 313 35.60 -17.02 1.35
N ARG A 314 34.73 -16.01 1.45
CA ARG A 314 34.63 -14.93 0.46
C ARG A 314 35.83 -14.00 0.52
N LYS A 315 36.34 -13.61 -0.65
CA LYS A 315 37.39 -12.59 -0.81
C LYS A 315 36.76 -11.20 -0.89
N VAL A 316 37.26 -10.28 -0.06
CA VAL A 316 36.77 -8.92 0.10
C VAL A 316 37.93 -7.93 0.11
N VAL A 317 37.65 -6.67 -0.22
CA VAL A 317 38.63 -5.60 -0.09
C VAL A 317 38.61 -5.03 1.32
N VAL A 318 39.77 -4.96 1.96
CA VAL A 318 39.95 -4.47 3.33
C VAL A 318 40.92 -3.30 3.38
N VAL A 319 40.54 -2.22 4.05
CA VAL A 319 41.45 -1.13 4.42
C VAL A 319 42.15 -1.49 5.73
N THR A 320 43.49 -1.53 5.72
CA THR A 320 44.31 -2.08 6.80
C THR A 320 45.05 -1.04 7.65
N ASN A 321 45.14 0.22 7.21
CA ASN A 321 45.89 1.26 7.95
C ASN A 321 45.01 2.30 8.65
N LEU A 322 43.76 1.95 8.95
CA LEU A 322 42.87 2.78 9.76
C LEU A 322 43.13 2.57 11.25
N GLN A 323 42.92 3.62 12.04
CA GLN A 323 42.96 3.53 13.50
C GLN A 323 41.84 2.60 13.99
N PRO A 324 42.10 1.73 15.00
CA PRO A 324 41.08 0.88 15.59
C PRO A 324 39.90 1.69 16.13
N ARG A 325 38.69 1.17 15.96
CA ARG A 325 37.48 1.80 16.50
C ARG A 325 36.59 0.78 17.19
N LYS A 326 36.08 1.14 18.38
CA LYS A 326 35.08 0.33 19.09
C LYS A 326 33.68 0.61 18.56
N LEU A 327 32.98 -0.44 18.16
CA LEU A 327 31.60 -0.43 17.68
C LEU A 327 30.78 -1.34 18.59
N ARG A 328 29.85 -0.76 19.37
CA ARG A 328 28.98 -1.50 20.30
C ARG A 328 29.75 -2.44 21.26
N GLY A 329 30.93 -2.01 21.72
CA GLY A 329 31.78 -2.77 22.63
C GLY A 329 32.79 -3.71 21.96
N VAL A 330 32.69 -3.93 20.65
CA VAL A 330 33.60 -4.78 19.87
C VAL A 330 34.61 -3.92 19.11
N GLU A 331 35.90 -4.25 19.20
CA GLU A 331 36.96 -3.52 18.50
C GLU A 331 37.05 -3.94 17.02
N SER A 332 37.11 -2.95 16.12
CA SER A 332 37.29 -3.14 14.68
C SER A 332 38.66 -2.60 14.26
N ASN A 333 39.50 -3.48 13.70
CA ASN A 333 40.89 -3.21 13.29
C ASN A 333 41.05 -3.09 11.77
N GLY A 334 39.99 -2.64 11.11
CA GLY A 334 39.93 -2.46 9.66
C GLY A 334 38.53 -2.08 9.20
N MET A 335 38.40 -1.89 7.89
CA MET A 335 37.12 -1.62 7.23
C MET A 335 37.02 -2.44 5.95
N ILE A 336 35.88 -3.12 5.77
CA ILE A 336 35.55 -3.79 4.50
C ILE A 336 34.91 -2.77 3.57
N VAL A 337 35.34 -2.78 2.31
CA VAL A 337 34.82 -1.88 1.28
C VAL A 337 33.53 -2.45 0.69
N ALA A 338 32.48 -1.63 0.68
CA ALA A 338 31.20 -1.95 0.07
C ALA A 338 30.66 -0.75 -0.72
N ALA A 339 29.96 -1.02 -1.82
CA ALA A 339 29.20 -0.03 -2.56
C ALA A 339 27.80 0.12 -1.95
N SER A 340 27.26 1.34 -1.97
CA SER A 340 25.85 1.58 -1.63
C SER A 340 25.01 1.50 -2.90
N ALA A 341 24.20 0.46 -3.06
CA ALA A 341 23.37 0.22 -4.23
C ALA A 341 21.90 0.58 -3.98
N GLY A 342 21.26 1.23 -4.96
CA GLY A 342 19.84 1.54 -4.95
C GLY A 342 19.44 2.76 -4.08
N PRO A 343 18.17 3.17 -4.13
CA PRO A 343 17.65 4.34 -3.41
C PRO A 343 17.71 4.21 -1.88
N ASP A 344 17.75 2.98 -1.36
CA ASP A 344 17.86 2.69 0.07
C ASP A 344 19.32 2.48 0.54
N GLY A 345 20.31 2.55 -0.37
CA GLY A 345 21.73 2.44 -0.05
C GLY A 345 22.18 1.08 0.48
N ALA A 346 21.64 -0.02 -0.06
CA ALA A 346 21.97 -1.38 0.37
C ALA A 346 23.47 -1.70 0.13
N PRO A 347 24.20 -2.23 1.13
CA PRO A 347 25.63 -2.48 0.98
C PRO A 347 25.89 -3.70 0.08
N VAL A 348 26.75 -3.51 -0.93
CA VAL A 348 27.24 -4.57 -1.82
C VAL A 348 28.75 -4.68 -1.66
N LEU A 349 29.24 -5.81 -1.17
CA LEU A 349 30.67 -6.00 -0.92
C LEU A 349 31.51 -5.91 -2.19
N ALA A 350 32.60 -5.13 -2.15
CA ALA A 350 33.58 -5.09 -3.22
C ALA A 350 34.38 -6.42 -3.23
N GLY A 351 34.49 -7.02 -4.41
CA GLY A 351 35.18 -8.29 -4.63
C GLY A 351 35.89 -8.31 -5.97
N PHE A 352 36.40 -9.49 -6.34
CA PHE A 352 37.18 -9.70 -7.55
C PHE A 352 36.49 -10.75 -8.43
N LEU A 353 36.52 -10.55 -9.75
CA LEU A 353 36.06 -11.53 -10.72
C LEU A 353 37.08 -12.66 -10.90
N GLU A 354 38.36 -12.32 -10.81
CA GLU A 354 39.49 -13.25 -10.87
C GLU A 354 39.92 -13.68 -9.47
N ASP A 355 40.63 -14.81 -9.41
CA ASP A 355 41.17 -15.30 -8.16
C ASP A 355 42.44 -14.54 -7.75
N VAL A 356 42.31 -13.58 -6.82
CA VAL A 356 43.44 -12.78 -6.34
C VAL A 356 44.00 -13.36 -5.02
N PRO A 357 45.33 -13.53 -4.87
CA PRO A 357 45.92 -14.04 -3.64
C PRO A 357 45.53 -13.23 -2.39
N VAL A 358 45.28 -13.93 -1.28
CA VAL A 358 45.00 -13.28 0.02
C VAL A 358 46.22 -12.46 0.44
N GLY A 359 45.98 -11.23 0.89
CA GLY A 359 47.01 -10.26 1.26
C GLY A 359 47.61 -9.45 0.12
N ALA A 360 47.19 -9.68 -1.12
CA ALA A 360 47.60 -8.84 -2.26
C ALA A 360 47.21 -7.38 -2.01
N ARG A 361 48.15 -6.46 -2.27
CA ARG A 361 47.95 -5.01 -2.10
C ARG A 361 47.21 -4.45 -3.32
N LEU A 362 46.15 -3.69 -3.07
CA LEU A 362 45.47 -2.91 -4.11
C LEU A 362 46.26 -1.62 -4.38
N LYS A 363 46.37 -1.25 -5.66
CA LYS A 363 47.16 -0.11 -6.15
C LYS A 363 46.34 0.72 -7.13
#